data_AF-A0A7Y1TQB6-F1
#
_entry.id   AF-A0A7Y1TQB6-F1
#
_cell.length_a   1.000
_cell.length_b   1.000
_cell.length_c   1.000
_cell.angle_alpha   90.00
_cell.angle_beta   90.00
_cell.angle_gamma   90.00
#
_symmetry.space_group_name_H-M   'P 1'
#
loop_
_entity.id
_entity.type
_entity.pdbx_description
1 polymer ?
#
loop_
_entity_poly.entity_id
_entity_poly.type
_entity_poly.pdbx_seq_one_letter_code
_entity_poly.pdbx_strand_id
1 'polypeptide(L)'
;MGQKTHPYGFRLVYNKPWHSRWYADRDYSKLLHEDLGLRESLKKRLSHAGISEVDIERAADKLRVTIYTSRPGIVIGRKGAEV
;
A
#
# COMPACT_ATOMS: atom_id res chain seq x y z
N MET A 1 0.08 32.28 7.00
CA MET A 1 0.36 30.83 6.99
C MET A 1 -0.89 30.08 7.42
N GLY A 2 -1.43 29.20 6.58
CA GLY A 2 -2.77 28.62 6.77
C GLY A 2 -2.74 27.25 7.44
N GLN A 3 -3.56 27.07 8.47
CA GLN A 3 -3.84 25.79 9.13
C GLN A 3 -4.72 24.92 8.22
N LYS A 4 -4.17 24.40 7.12
CA LYS A 4 -4.90 23.52 6.19
C LYS A 4 -4.66 22.06 6.57
N THR A 5 -5.75 21.33 6.76
CA THR A 5 -5.73 19.87 7.01
C THR A 5 -5.38 19.10 5.75
N HIS A 6 -4.84 17.89 5.92
CA HIS A 6 -4.55 17.03 4.76
C HIS A 6 -5.87 16.60 4.08
N PRO A 7 -6.05 16.90 2.77
CA PRO A 7 -7.33 16.71 2.10
C PRO A 7 -7.74 15.24 1.95
N TYR A 8 -6.79 14.30 1.91
CA TYR A 8 -7.09 12.87 1.92
C TYR A 8 -7.59 12.42 3.30
N GLY A 9 -6.82 12.71 4.35
CA GLY A 9 -7.16 12.36 5.73
C GLY A 9 -8.49 12.96 6.17
N PHE A 10 -8.76 14.20 5.78
CA PHE A 10 -10.03 14.87 6.06
C PHE A 10 -11.26 14.16 5.45
N ARG A 11 -11.08 13.37 4.38
CA ARG A 11 -12.17 12.68 3.68
C ARG A 11 -12.12 11.16 3.79
N LEU A 12 -11.25 10.63 4.65
CA LEU A 12 -11.25 9.22 5.02
C LEU A 12 -12.64 8.81 5.49
N VAL A 13 -13.04 7.57 5.18
CA VAL A 13 -14.34 6.97 5.51
C VAL A 13 -15.53 7.56 4.74
N TYR A 14 -15.55 8.86 4.46
CA TYR A 14 -16.64 9.49 3.71
C TYR A 14 -16.58 9.21 2.21
N ASN A 15 -15.47 9.56 1.56
CA ASN A 15 -15.29 9.34 0.12
C ASN A 15 -13.91 8.79 -0.27
N LYS A 16 -13.00 8.62 0.70
CA LYS A 16 -11.71 7.95 0.51
C LYS A 16 -11.59 6.73 1.43
N PRO A 17 -11.22 5.54 0.88
CA PRO A 17 -11.01 4.34 1.68
C PRO A 17 -9.65 4.36 2.40
N TRP A 18 -9.41 3.34 3.22
CA TRP A 18 -8.10 3.09 3.82
C TRP A 18 -7.20 2.32 2.85
N HIS A 19 -5.92 2.70 2.77
CA HIS A 19 -4.91 1.97 2.02
C HIS A 19 -4.44 0.67 2.70
N SER A 20 -4.65 0.52 4.01
CA SER A 20 -4.42 -0.73 4.74
C SER A 20 -5.75 -1.15 5.36
N ARG A 21 -6.26 -2.31 4.96
CA ARG A 21 -7.57 -2.84 5.38
C ARG A 21 -7.37 -4.20 6.04
N TRP A 22 -7.30 -4.19 7.36
CA TRP A 22 -7.19 -5.38 8.20
C TRP A 22 -7.50 -5.02 9.65
N TYR A 23 -7.71 -6.05 10.48
CA TYR A 23 -7.93 -5.92 11.92
C TYR A 23 -6.96 -6.82 12.67
N ALA A 24 -6.38 -6.31 13.75
CA ALA A 24 -5.64 -7.12 14.71
C ALA A 24 -5.80 -6.52 16.10
N ASP A 25 -5.82 -7.38 17.11
CA ASP A 25 -5.98 -6.97 18.51
C ASP A 25 -4.60 -6.71 19.14
N ARG A 26 -3.92 -7.77 19.60
CA ARG A 26 -2.61 -7.64 20.28
C ARG A 26 -1.43 -7.37 19.34
N ASP A 27 -1.48 -7.90 18.12
CA ASP A 27 -0.36 -7.86 17.17
C ASP A 27 -0.34 -6.63 16.26
N TYR A 28 -1.22 -5.66 16.49
CA TYR A 28 -1.38 -4.48 15.63
C TYR A 28 -0.05 -3.73 15.38
N SER A 29 0.72 -3.46 16.44
CA SER A 29 1.97 -2.72 16.33
C SER A 29 2.98 -3.43 15.42
N LYS A 30 3.11 -4.76 15.58
CA LYS A 30 4.03 -5.58 14.78
C LYS A 30 3.61 -5.57 13.30
N LEU A 31 2.33 -5.82 13.02
CA LEU A 31 1.80 -5.84 11.66
C LEU A 31 1.90 -4.47 10.97
N LEU A 32 1.73 -3.39 11.72
CA LEU A 32 1.93 -2.03 11.22
C LEU A 32 3.38 -1.79 10.78
N HIS A 33 4.37 -2.23 11.58
CA HIS A 33 5.78 -2.08 11.22
C HIS A 33 6.15 -2.92 10.00
N GLU A 34 5.59 -4.12 9.88
CA GLU A 34 5.71 -4.94 8.68
C GLU A 34 5.12 -4.24 7.45
N ASP A 35 3.92 -3.66 7.56
CA ASP A 35 3.27 -2.92 6.47
C ASP A 35 4.11 -1.72 6.00
N LEU A 36 4.69 -0.96 6.95
CA LEU A 36 5.55 0.18 6.64
C LEU A 36 6.82 -0.25 5.89
N GLY A 37 7.50 -1.30 6.38
CA GLY A 37 8.67 -1.86 5.72
C GLY A 37 8.36 -2.43 4.34
N LEU A 38 7.21 -3.09 4.20
CA LEU A 38 6.73 -3.62 2.92
C LEU A 38 6.49 -2.48 1.91
N ARG A 39 5.81 -1.40 2.33
CA ARG A 39 5.57 -0.22 1.47
C ARG A 39 6.88 0.43 1.02
N GLU A 40 7.84 0.59 1.92
CA GLU A 40 9.15 1.15 1.56
C GLU A 40 9.92 0.27 0.58
N SER A 41 9.97 -1.04 0.85
CA SER A 41 10.72 -1.98 0.01
C SER A 41 10.13 -2.07 -1.40
N LEU A 42 8.80 -2.11 -1.52
CA LEU A 42 8.10 -2.11 -2.81
C LEU A 42 8.35 -0.80 -3.58
N LYS A 43 8.24 0.35 -2.93
CA LYS A 43 8.53 1.64 -3.57
C LYS A 43 9.98 1.75 -4.06
N LYS A 44 10.94 1.22 -3.29
CA LYS A 44 12.36 1.22 -3.69
C LYS A 44 12.62 0.29 -4.87
N ARG A 45 12.08 -0.94 -4.85
CA ARG A 45 12.29 -1.95 -5.91
C ARG A 45 11.62 -1.53 -7.23
N LEU A 46 10.39 -1.03 -7.16
CA LEU A 46 9.55 -0.73 -8.33
C LEU A 46 9.53 0.76 -8.68
N SER A 47 10.57 1.50 -8.31
CA SER A 47 10.71 2.94 -8.56
C SER A 47 10.56 3.30 -10.06
N HIS A 48 11.05 2.44 -10.95
CA HIS A 48 10.97 2.60 -12.40
C HIS A 48 9.56 2.36 -12.99
N ALA A 49 8.68 1.68 -12.24
CA ALA A 49 7.35 1.31 -12.68
C ALA A 49 6.30 2.41 -12.45
N GLY A 50 6.64 3.52 -11.79
CA GLY A 50 5.71 4.63 -11.57
C GLY A 50 4.48 4.20 -10.77
N ILE A 51 4.71 3.74 -9.53
CA ILE A 51 3.66 3.37 -8.58
C ILE A 51 2.92 4.60 -8.09
N SER A 52 1.60 4.60 -8.20
CA SER A 52 0.74 5.66 -7.64
C SER A 52 0.31 5.34 -6.22
N GLU A 53 -0.06 4.09 -5.95
CA GLU A 53 -0.71 3.68 -4.70
C GLU A 53 -0.43 2.20 -4.42
N VAL A 54 -0.36 1.84 -3.14
CA VAL A 54 -0.19 0.47 -2.67
C VAL A 54 -1.21 0.21 -1.59
N ASP A 55 -2.09 -0.74 -1.87
CA ASP A 55 -3.11 -1.20 -0.94
C ASP A 55 -2.71 -2.54 -0.34
N ILE A 56 -2.93 -2.66 0.96
CA ILE A 56 -2.62 -3.87 1.73
C ILE A 56 -3.90 -4.35 2.40
N GLU A 57 -4.31 -5.57 2.07
CA GLU A 57 -5.38 -6.28 2.74
C GLU A 57 -4.80 -7.50 3.46
N ARG A 58 -5.15 -7.68 4.73
CA ARG A 58 -4.81 -8.91 5.48
C ARG A 58 -6.10 -9.60 5.89
N ALA A 59 -6.25 -10.84 5.46
CA ALA A 59 -7.38 -11.71 5.80
C ALA A 59 -6.84 -12.96 6.48
N ALA A 60 -6.87 -12.99 7.82
CA ALA A 60 -6.29 -14.05 8.65
C ALA A 60 -4.86 -14.38 8.22
N ASP A 61 -4.68 -15.49 7.49
CA ASP A 61 -3.36 -15.99 7.05
C ASP A 61 -2.93 -15.51 5.66
N LYS A 62 -3.79 -14.75 4.96
CA LYS A 62 -3.51 -14.27 3.59
C LYS A 62 -3.21 -12.78 3.58
N LEU A 63 -2.03 -12.45 3.08
CA LEU A 63 -1.64 -11.09 2.71
C LEU A 63 -1.96 -10.87 1.22
N ARG A 64 -2.76 -9.85 0.92
CA ARG A 64 -3.03 -9.39 -0.45
C ARG A 64 -2.47 -7.98 -0.60
N VAL A 65 -1.57 -7.81 -1.57
CA VAL A 65 -0.99 -6.52 -1.91
C VAL A 65 -1.48 -6.13 -3.30
N THR A 66 -2.15 -4.99 -3.41
CA THR A 66 -2.64 -4.44 -4.67
C THR A 66 -1.81 -3.21 -5.02
N ILE A 67 -1.09 -3.29 -6.15
CA ILE A 67 -0.21 -2.23 -6.61
C ILE A 67 -0.89 -1.51 -7.76
N TYR A 68 -1.11 -0.21 -7.59
CA TYR A 68 -1.59 0.67 -8.65
C TYR A 68 -0.38 1.29 -9.34
N THR A 69 -0.20 0.98 -10.62
CA THR A 69 0.96 1.38 -11.41
C THR A 69 0.53 1.87 -12.78
N SER A 70 1.26 2.86 -13.29
CA SER A 70 1.13 3.34 -14.67
C SER A 70 1.72 2.38 -15.70
N ARG A 71 2.63 1.48 -15.30
CA ARG A 71 3.38 0.58 -16.19
C ARG A 71 3.37 -0.87 -15.66
N PRO A 72 2.25 -1.59 -15.75
CA PRO A 72 2.14 -2.95 -15.21
C PRO A 72 3.13 -3.95 -15.82
N GLY A 73 3.50 -3.78 -17.09
CA GLY A 73 4.45 -4.66 -17.76
C GLY A 73 5.85 -4.69 -17.14
N ILE A 74 6.29 -3.57 -16.55
CA ILE A 74 7.59 -3.48 -15.84
C ILE A 74 7.50 -4.10 -14.45
N VAL A 75 6.31 -4.12 -13.83
CA VAL A 75 6.13 -4.77 -12.53
C VAL A 75 6.07 -6.29 -12.67
N ILE A 76 5.46 -6.79 -13.76
CA ILE A 76 5.29 -8.23 -13.98
C ILE A 76 6.58 -8.85 -14.55
N GLY A 77 7.32 -8.10 -15.35
CA GLY A 77 8.50 -8.58 -16.07
C GLY A 77 8.15 -9.60 -17.17
N ARG A 78 9.18 -10.12 -17.86
CA ARG A 78 8.98 -11.15 -18.88
C ARG A 78 8.61 -12.47 -18.20
N LYS A 79 7.44 -13.04 -18.55
CA LYS A 79 6.91 -14.30 -18.00
C LYS A 79 6.73 -14.31 -16.47
N GLY A 80 6.53 -13.16 -15.83
CA GLY A 80 6.36 -13.09 -14.37
C GLY A 80 7.68 -13.11 -13.58
N ALA A 81 8.82 -12.88 -14.22
CA ALA A 81 10.13 -12.96 -13.57
C ALA A 81 10.36 -11.89 -12.47
N GLU A 82 9.56 -10.83 -12.43
CA GLU A 82 9.68 -9.74 -11.43
C GLU A 82 8.55 -9.73 -10.40
N VAL A 83 7.65 -10.74 -10.43
CA VAL A 83 6.54 -10.94 -9.45
C VAL A 83 6.97 -11.87 -8.33
#